data_AF-W4Q8U2-F1
#
_entry.id   AF-W4Q8U2-F1
#
_cell.length_a   1.000
_cell.length_b   1.000
_cell.length_c   1.000
_cell.angle_alpha   90.00
_cell.angle_beta   90.00
_cell.angle_gamma   90.00
#
_symmetry.space_group_name_H-M   'P 1'
#
loop_
_entity.id
_entity.type
_entity.pdbx_description
1 polymer ?
#
loop_
_entity_poly.entity_id
_entity_poly.type
_entity_poly.pdbx_seq_one_letter_code
_entity_poly.pdbx_strand_id
1 'polypeptide(L)'
;MEFDVTAIYNKMPDFQSHEEARSWFKEQFGDRFLLKNSDEIEGERVYYYHLVKDQEVYEQYMQSLSNTVDQDITSMQPFESYSTIEISEDGGISFSI
;
A
#
# COMPACT_ATOMS: atom_id res chain seq x y z
N MET A 1 -16.73 1.72 -1.94
CA MET A 1 -16.17 3.06 -1.63
C MET A 1 -15.00 3.25 -2.57
N GLU A 2 -15.12 4.17 -3.55
CA GLU A 2 -13.97 4.56 -4.37
C GLU A 2 -12.93 5.21 -3.45
N PHE A 3 -11.78 4.57 -3.30
CA PHE A 3 -10.65 5.16 -2.60
C PHE A 3 -10.00 6.15 -3.55
N ASP A 4 -10.37 7.42 -3.42
CA ASP A 4 -9.76 8.52 -4.15
C ASP A 4 -8.34 8.78 -3.61
N VAL A 5 -7.35 8.13 -4.23
CA VAL A 5 -5.91 8.37 -3.97
C VAL A 5 -5.57 9.85 -4.11
N THR A 6 -6.23 10.54 -5.04
CA THR A 6 -6.12 12.00 -5.24
C THR A 6 -6.57 12.80 -4.03
N ALA A 7 -7.66 12.39 -3.35
CA ALA A 7 -8.16 13.08 -2.17
C ALA A 7 -7.25 12.85 -0.95
N ILE A 8 -6.61 11.68 -0.87
CA ILE A 8 -5.59 11.37 0.14
C ILE A 8 -4.38 12.26 -0.09
N TYR A 9 -3.85 12.31 -1.32
CA TYR A 9 -2.71 13.15 -1.69
C TYR A 9 -2.95 14.64 -1.38
N ASN A 10 -4.16 15.15 -1.62
CA ASN A 10 -4.50 16.55 -1.31
C ASN A 10 -4.62 16.86 0.19
N LYS A 11 -4.90 15.86 1.04
CA LYS A 11 -5.01 16.02 2.50
C LYS A 11 -3.72 15.68 3.24
N MET A 12 -2.76 15.11 2.53
CA MET A 12 -1.52 14.63 3.07
C MET A 12 -0.60 15.81 3.37
N PRO A 13 -0.13 15.98 4.62
CA PRO A 13 0.95 16.92 4.89
C PRO A 13 2.27 16.38 4.32
N ASP A 14 3.22 17.27 4.04
CA ASP A 14 4.61 16.88 3.79
C ASP A 14 5.17 16.25 5.07
N PHE A 15 5.47 14.96 5.01
CA PHE A 15 6.12 14.25 6.10
C PHE A 15 7.63 14.42 6.01
N GLN A 16 8.30 14.56 7.15
CA GLN A 16 9.76 14.63 7.22
C GLN A 16 10.40 13.31 7.64
N SER A 17 9.57 12.30 7.91
CA SER A 17 10.02 10.98 8.32
C SER A 17 8.96 9.93 8.06
N HIS A 18 9.41 8.71 7.83
CA HIS A 18 8.57 7.51 7.73
C HIS A 18 7.56 7.38 8.88
N GLU A 19 7.98 7.68 10.13
CA GLU A 19 7.13 7.52 11.31
C GLU A 19 5.90 8.44 11.28
N GLU A 20 6.06 9.68 10.82
CA GLU A 20 4.96 10.64 10.69
C GLU A 20 3.97 10.18 9.63
N ALA A 21 4.47 9.79 8.46
CA ALA A 21 3.68 9.26 7.36
C ALA A 21 2.87 8.04 7.82
N ARG A 22 3.55 7.06 8.42
CA ARG A 22 2.95 5.84 8.96
C ARG A 22 1.87 6.15 9.98
N SER A 23 2.11 7.07 10.91
CA SER A 23 1.14 7.43 11.95
C SER A 23 -0.11 8.01 11.32
N TRP A 24 0.04 8.94 10.38
CA TRP A 24 -1.08 9.55 9.67
C TRP A 24 -1.91 8.51 8.89
N PHE A 25 -1.26 7.62 8.14
CA PHE A 25 -1.96 6.53 7.43
C PHE A 25 -2.69 5.61 8.40
N LYS A 26 -2.06 5.26 9.52
CA LYS A 26 -2.69 4.41 10.53
C LYS A 26 -3.88 5.09 11.21
N GLU A 27 -3.85 6.40 11.40
CA GLU A 27 -5.00 7.16 11.91
C GLU A 27 -6.14 7.25 10.90
N GLN A 28 -5.83 7.40 9.60
CA GLN A 28 -6.85 7.46 8.54
C GLN A 28 -7.48 6.10 8.22
N PHE A 29 -6.66 5.04 8.18
CA PHE A 29 -7.06 3.73 7.64
C PHE A 29 -7.09 2.60 8.68
N GLY A 30 -6.55 2.83 9.88
CA GLY A 30 -6.56 1.85 10.98
C GLY A 30 -5.89 0.54 10.59
N ASP A 31 -6.59 -0.56 10.87
CA ASP A 31 -6.13 -1.93 10.60
C ASP A 31 -6.05 -2.30 9.11
N ARG A 32 -6.56 -1.46 8.21
CA ARG A 32 -6.47 -1.69 6.75
C ARG A 32 -5.10 -1.37 6.18
N PHE A 33 -4.27 -0.63 6.92
CA PHE A 33 -2.93 -0.23 6.51
C PHE A 33 -1.90 -1.22 7.07
N LEU A 34 -1.46 -2.14 6.24
CA LEU A 34 -0.60 -3.26 6.63
C LEU A 34 0.79 -3.10 6.04
N LEU A 35 1.83 -3.14 6.87
CA LEU A 35 3.21 -3.21 6.37
C LEU A 35 3.41 -4.57 5.70
N LYS A 36 3.71 -4.55 4.40
CA LYS A 36 3.96 -5.78 3.64
C LYS A 36 5.44 -6.10 3.60
N ASN A 37 6.26 -5.13 3.25
CA ASN A 37 7.71 -5.30 3.15
C ASN A 37 8.44 -3.98 3.38
N SER A 38 9.75 -4.05 3.53
CA SER A 38 10.64 -2.89 3.52
C SER A 38 11.89 -3.27 2.74
N ASP A 39 12.31 -2.41 1.83
CA ASP A 39 13.50 -2.62 1.01
C ASP A 39 14.46 -1.44 1.19
N GLU A 40 15.71 -1.59 0.78
CA GLU A 40 16.71 -0.52 0.85
C GLU A 40 17.14 -0.19 -0.57
N ILE A 41 16.69 0.96 -1.08
CA ILE A 41 16.94 1.41 -2.45
C ILE A 41 17.95 2.54 -2.39
N GLU A 42 19.12 2.34 -2.99
CA GLU A 42 20.18 3.35 -3.08
C GLU A 42 20.66 3.89 -1.70
N GLY A 43 20.53 3.08 -0.64
CA GLY A 43 20.87 3.46 0.74
C GLY A 43 19.75 4.19 1.49
N GLU A 44 18.60 4.39 0.86
CA GLU A 44 17.38 4.86 1.51
C GLU A 44 16.43 3.69 1.79
N ARG A 45 15.96 3.57 3.03
CA ARG A 45 15.00 2.53 3.38
C ARG A 45 13.59 2.94 2.93
N VAL A 46 12.95 2.09 2.16
CA VAL A 46 11.59 2.29 1.64
C VAL A 46 10.68 1.21 2.20
N TYR A 47 9.55 1.62 2.75
CA TYR A 47 8.57 0.74 3.38
C TYR A 47 7.34 0.61 2.49
N TYR A 48 7.01 -0.63 2.14
CA TYR A 48 5.87 -1.00 1.29
C TYR A 48 4.69 -1.40 2.14
N TYR A 49 3.64 -0.60 2.09
CA TYR A 49 2.38 -0.83 2.79
C TYR A 49 1.28 -1.19 1.83
N HIS A 50 0.46 -2.17 2.20
CA HIS A 50 -0.78 -2.50 1.52
C HIS A 50 -1.93 -1.85 2.25
N LEU A 51 -2.65 -0.97 1.56
CA LEU A 51 -3.92 -0.43 2.01
C LEU A 51 -5.06 -1.28 1.46
N VAL A 52 -5.58 -2.17 2.28
CA VAL A 52 -6.66 -3.10 1.89
C VAL A 52 -7.98 -2.34 1.80
N LYS A 53 -8.52 -2.21 0.59
CA LYS A 53 -9.83 -1.58 0.33
C LYS A 53 -10.95 -2.59 0.52
N ASP A 54 -10.73 -3.79 -0.01
CA ASP A 54 -11.65 -4.92 0.06
C ASP A 54 -10.90 -6.17 0.55
N GLN A 55 -11.24 -6.60 1.78
CA GLN A 55 -10.55 -7.70 2.43
C GLN A 55 -10.85 -9.03 1.76
N GLU A 56 -12.07 -9.24 1.27
CA GLU A 56 -12.48 -10.50 0.65
C GLU A 56 -11.70 -10.73 -0.65
N VAL A 57 -11.59 -9.69 -1.49
CA VAL A 57 -10.82 -9.78 -2.75
C VAL A 57 -9.32 -9.89 -2.48
N TYR A 58 -8.81 -9.16 -1.48
CA TYR A 58 -7.39 -9.23 -1.10
C TYR A 58 -6.99 -10.62 -0.59
N GLU A 59 -7.82 -11.24 0.26
CA GLU A 59 -7.59 -12.59 0.78
C GLU A 59 -7.67 -13.63 -0.35
N GLN A 60 -8.66 -13.52 -1.23
CA GLN A 60 -8.76 -14.38 -2.42
C GLN A 60 -7.54 -14.26 -3.33
N TYR A 61 -7.01 -13.04 -3.51
CA TYR A 61 -5.80 -12.80 -4.27
C TYR A 61 -4.55 -13.41 -3.64
N MET A 62 -4.33 -13.17 -2.34
CA MET A 62 -3.19 -13.74 -1.62
C MET A 62 -3.23 -15.26 -1.60
N GLN A 63 -4.42 -15.85 -1.49
CA GLN A 63 -4.62 -17.29 -1.58
C GLN A 63 -4.36 -17.82 -3.01
N SER A 64 -4.73 -17.05 -4.03
CA SER A 64 -4.49 -17.41 -5.45
C SER A 64 -3.00 -17.34 -5.78
N LEU A 65 -2.29 -16.30 -5.32
CA LEU A 65 -0.84 -16.17 -5.46
C LEU A 65 -0.07 -17.28 -4.75
N SER A 66 -0.56 -17.72 -3.59
CA SER A 66 0.09 -18.79 -2.81
C SER A 66 -0.12 -20.18 -3.42
N ASN A 67 -1.14 -20.37 -4.26
CA ASN A 67 -1.52 -21.68 -4.79
C ASN A 67 -0.94 -22.03 -6.16
N THR A 68 -0.40 -21.08 -6.94
CA THR A 68 -0.08 -21.40 -8.34
C THR A 68 1.19 -20.75 -8.89
N VAL A 69 2.18 -21.61 -9.11
CA VAL A 69 3.17 -21.52 -10.19
C VAL A 69 2.42 -21.28 -11.51
N ASP A 70 2.64 -20.16 -12.17
CA ASP A 70 2.21 -19.93 -13.57
C ASP A 70 0.67 -19.88 -13.77
N GLN A 71 0.02 -18.83 -13.27
CA GLN A 71 -1.26 -18.39 -13.84
C GLN A 71 -1.12 -16.92 -14.19
N ASP A 72 -1.13 -16.61 -15.49
CA ASP A 72 -1.38 -15.27 -16.02
C ASP A 72 -2.51 -14.60 -15.22
N ILE A 73 -2.13 -13.68 -14.32
CA ILE A 73 -3.08 -12.85 -13.58
C ILE A 73 -3.64 -11.85 -14.60
N THR A 74 -4.56 -12.35 -15.42
CA THR A 74 -5.17 -11.60 -16.54
C THR A 74 -6.24 -10.63 -16.03
N SER A 75 -6.67 -10.79 -14.77
CA SER A 75 -7.58 -9.86 -14.12
C SER A 75 -6.78 -8.79 -13.36
N MET A 76 -6.96 -7.52 -13.72
CA MET A 76 -6.50 -6.36 -12.94
C MET A 76 -7.26 -6.19 -11.62
N GLN A 77 -8.37 -6.91 -11.43
CA GLN A 77 -9.25 -6.82 -10.25
C GLN A 77 -8.55 -6.97 -8.88
N PRO A 78 -7.51 -7.80 -8.70
CA PRO A 78 -6.82 -7.89 -7.43
C PRO A 78 -5.99 -6.64 -7.10
N PHE A 79 -5.44 -5.97 -8.12
CA PHE A 79 -4.75 -4.69 -7.96
C PHE A 79 -5.71 -3.57 -7.59
N GLU A 80 -7.02 -3.71 -7.87
CA GLU A 80 -8.04 -2.78 -7.39
C GLU A 80 -8.41 -3.01 -5.91
N SER A 81 -8.14 -4.20 -5.36
CA SER A 81 -8.53 -4.57 -3.99
C SER A 81 -7.67 -3.95 -2.90
N TYR A 82 -6.44 -3.56 -3.24
CA TYR A 82 -5.54 -2.85 -2.34
C TYR A 82 -4.75 -1.79 -3.09
N SER A 83 -4.24 -0.79 -2.39
CA SER A 83 -3.26 0.14 -2.97
C SER A 83 -1.92 -0.04 -2.27
N THR A 84 -0.85 -0.02 -3.05
CA THR A 84 0.50 -0.05 -2.49
C THR A 84 0.94 1.37 -2.22
N ILE A 85 1.37 1.60 -0.98
CA ILE A 85 1.87 2.87 -0.49
C ILE A 85 3.31 2.66 -0.11
N GLU A 86 4.20 3.37 -0.78
CA GLU A 86 5.62 3.33 -0.59
C GLU A 86 5.99 4.55 0.25
N ILE A 87 6.66 4.33 1.37
CA ILE A 87 7.08 5.40 2.28
C ILE A 87 8.59 5.31 2.43
N SER A 88 9.30 6.31 1.92
CA SER A 88 10.73 6.49 2.15
C SER A 88 11.03 6.84 3.61
N GLU A 89 12.24 6.56 4.06
CA GLU A 89 12.71 6.92 5.39
C GLU A 89 12.61 8.44 5.64
N ASP A 90 12.89 9.25 4.61
CA ASP A 90 12.78 10.72 4.62
C ASP A 90 11.32 11.25 4.67
N GLY A 91 10.33 10.36 4.61
CA GLY A 91 8.91 10.73 4.60
C GLY A 91 8.33 10.95 3.20
N GLY A 92 9.12 10.72 2.14
CA GLY A 92 8.64 10.67 0.77
C GLY A 92 7.58 9.58 0.59
N ILE A 93 6.50 9.88 -0.13
CA ILE A 93 5.40 8.95 -0.38
C ILE A 93 5.17 8.77 -1.87
N SER A 94 5.08 7.51 -2.29
CA SER A 94 4.66 7.11 -3.62
C SER A 94 3.46 6.18 -3.55
N PHE A 95 2.51 6.38 -4.46
CA PHE A 95 1.34 5.51 -4.60
C PHE A 95 1.45 4.75 -5.91
N SER A 96 1.47 3.43 -5.82
CA SER A 96 1.42 2.54 -6.97
C SER A 96 0.02 1.90 -7.03
N ILE A 97 -0.70 2.16 -8.13
CA ILE A 97 -2.03 1.63 -8.47
C ILE A 97 -1.94 0.66 -9.64
#